data_AF-A0A961Q1S0-F1
#
_entry.id   AF-A0A961Q1S0-F1
#
_cell.length_a   1.000
_cell.length_b   1.000
_cell.length_c   1.000
_cell.angle_alpha   90.00
_cell.angle_beta   90.00
_cell.angle_gamma   90.00
#
_symmetry.space_group_name_H-M   'P 1'
#
loop_
_entity.id
_entity.type
_entity.pdbx_description
1 polymer ?
#
loop_
_entity_poly.entity_id
_entity_poly.type
_entity_poly.pdbx_seq_one_letter_code
_entity_poly.pdbx_strand_id
1 'polypeptide(L)'
;MRLSQYFMPILRDDPKEAEIVSHKLMLRTGMIRQEAAGSYSWLPMGFRVLKKIEQIVREEQNRAGAIEVLMPTIQPADLWRKSGRYDAYGK
;
A
#
# COMPACT_ATOMS: atom_id res chain seq x y z
N MET A 1 19.88 11.95 3.34
CA MET A 1 19.05 12.06 4.55
C MET A 1 19.85 11.51 5.71
N ARG A 2 20.06 12.28 6.79
CA ARG A 2 20.76 11.78 7.99
C ARG A 2 19.79 10.99 8.86
N LEU A 3 20.23 9.86 9.45
CA LEU A 3 19.35 9.04 10.31
C LEU A 3 18.81 9.82 11.51
N SER A 4 19.61 10.73 12.07
CA SER A 4 19.19 11.62 13.17
C SER A 4 18.03 12.56 12.85
N GLN A 5 17.71 12.74 11.56
CA GLN A 5 16.60 13.56 11.07
C GLN A 5 15.53 12.71 10.36
N TYR A 6 15.55 11.39 10.57
CA TYR A 6 14.70 10.45 9.87
C TYR A 6 13.87 9.64 10.84
N PHE A 7 12.56 9.56 10.58
CA PHE A 7 11.68 8.71 11.38
C PHE A 7 11.78 7.25 10.94
N MET A 8 12.45 6.43 11.76
CA MET A 8 12.64 4.99 11.56
C MET A 8 12.59 4.25 12.91
N PRO A 9 11.39 3.90 13.39
CA PRO A 9 11.20 3.25 14.69
C PRO A 9 11.46 1.74 14.59
N ILE A 10 12.73 1.33 14.63
CA ILE A 10 13.09 -0.09 14.57
C ILE A 10 12.66 -0.85 15.83
N LEU A 11 12.26 -2.12 15.67
CA LEU A 11 11.88 -3.00 16.78
C LEU A 11 12.96 -4.07 17.01
N ARG A 12 13.34 -4.26 18.27
CA ARG A 12 14.31 -5.28 18.67
C ARG A 12 13.74 -6.69 18.47
N ASP A 13 12.55 -6.92 18.97
CA ASP A 13 11.91 -8.24 19.00
C ASP A 13 10.90 -8.41 17.85
N ASP A 14 10.58 -9.67 17.55
CA ASP A 14 9.54 -9.99 16.57
C ASP A 14 8.16 -9.62 17.13
N PRO A 15 7.33 -8.87 16.37
CA PRO A 15 5.95 -8.59 16.77
C PRO A 15 5.14 -9.88 16.86
N LYS A 16 4.40 -10.06 17.96
CA LYS A 16 3.66 -11.31 18.25
C LYS A 16 2.50 -11.53 17.28
N GLU A 17 1.95 -10.45 16.74
CA GLU A 17 0.85 -10.42 15.79
C GLU A 17 1.25 -10.79 14.35
N ALA A 18 2.56 -10.84 14.05
CA ALA A 18 3.04 -11.10 12.71
C ALA A 18 3.49 -12.56 12.57
N GLU A 19 2.80 -13.33 11.72
CA GLU A 19 3.11 -14.75 11.51
C GLU A 19 4.17 -14.96 10.42
N ILE A 20 4.04 -14.26 9.29
CA ILE A 20 4.91 -14.42 8.11
C ILE A 20 6.11 -13.48 8.13
N VAL A 21 7.22 -13.93 7.51
CA VAL A 21 8.52 -13.24 7.54
C VAL A 21 8.47 -11.82 6.98
N SER A 22 7.74 -11.59 5.88
CA SER A 22 7.64 -10.26 5.26
C SER A 22 6.96 -9.27 6.20
N HIS A 23 5.84 -9.67 6.83
CA HIS A 23 5.12 -8.83 7.78
C HIS A 23 5.99 -8.48 9.00
N LYS A 24 6.67 -9.48 9.58
CA LYS A 24 7.62 -9.27 10.70
C LYS A 24 8.70 -8.26 10.34
N LEU A 25 9.35 -8.43 9.18
CA LEU A 25 10.44 -7.56 8.75
C LEU A 25 9.96 -6.13 8.49
N MET A 26 8.81 -5.94 7.85
CA MET A 26 8.28 -4.60 7.56
C MET A 26 7.92 -3.84 8.86
N LEU A 27 7.42 -4.53 9.88
CA LEU A 27 7.20 -3.93 11.19
C LEU A 27 8.53 -3.61 11.89
N ARG A 28 9.46 -4.56 11.95
CA ARG A 28 10.75 -4.39 12.66
C ARG A 28 11.64 -3.32 12.09
N THR A 29 11.59 -3.11 10.77
CA THR A 29 12.36 -2.08 10.09
C THR A 29 11.68 -0.71 10.08
N GLY A 30 10.51 -0.58 10.72
CA GLY A 30 9.75 0.66 10.75
C GLY A 30 9.29 1.08 9.35
N MET A 31 8.85 0.13 8.52
CA MET A 31 8.31 0.40 7.19
C MET A 31 6.79 0.59 7.20
N ILE A 32 6.07 -0.10 8.08
CA ILE A 32 4.62 -0.01 8.22
C ILE A 32 4.21 0.03 9.69
N ARG A 33 3.00 0.53 9.95
CA ARG A 33 2.33 0.45 11.24
C ARG A 33 0.87 0.11 11.01
N GLN A 34 0.31 -0.84 11.76
CA GLN A 34 -1.10 -1.19 11.66
C GLN A 34 -1.98 -0.13 12.34
N GLU A 35 -3.02 0.33 11.65
CA GLU A 35 -4.02 1.27 12.19
C GLU A 35 -5.36 0.55 12.47
N ALA A 36 -5.72 -0.43 11.63
CA ALA A 36 -6.88 -1.30 11.82
C ALA A 36 -6.61 -2.68 11.19
N ALA A 37 -7.52 -3.63 11.35
CA ALA A 37 -7.42 -4.93 10.68
C ALA A 37 -7.31 -4.75 9.16
N GLY A 38 -6.18 -5.17 8.56
CA GLY A 38 -5.91 -5.01 7.13
C GLY A 38 -5.58 -3.59 6.66
N SER A 39 -5.45 -2.61 7.56
CA SER A 39 -5.15 -1.21 7.23
C SER A 39 -3.86 -0.73 7.90
N TYR A 40 -2.98 -0.13 7.11
CA TYR A 40 -1.63 0.23 7.54
C TYR A 40 -1.23 1.64 7.12
N SER A 41 -0.53 2.33 8.01
CA SER A 41 0.26 3.51 7.69
C SER A 41 1.59 3.10 7.06
N TRP A 42 1.92 3.67 5.90
CA TRP A 42 3.26 3.57 5.31
C TRP A 42 4.19 4.57 6.00
N LEU A 43 5.18 4.04 6.72
CA LEU A 43 6.22 4.85 7.34
C LEU A 43 7.27 5.28 6.29
N PRO A 44 8.12 6.29 6.56
CA PRO A 44 8.96 6.90 5.53
C PRO A 44 9.82 5.93 4.71
N MET A 45 10.36 4.87 5.34
CA MET A 45 11.15 3.86 4.63
C MET A 45 10.27 3.01 3.70
N GLY A 46 9.12 2.52 4.20
CA GLY A 46 8.16 1.75 3.41
C GLY A 46 7.59 2.57 2.25
N PHE A 47 7.22 3.83 2.51
CA PHE A 47 6.69 4.73 1.50
C PHE A 47 7.70 5.01 0.37
N ARG A 48 8.99 5.15 0.69
CA ARG A 48 10.05 5.28 -0.33
C ARG A 48 10.16 4.06 -1.23
N VAL A 49 10.06 2.86 -0.66
CA VAL A 49 10.07 1.62 -1.43
C VAL A 49 8.81 1.52 -2.31
N LEU A 50 7.64 1.83 -1.75
CA LEU A 50 6.37 1.88 -2.48
C LEU A 50 6.48 2.80 -3.70
N LYS A 51 7.06 4.00 -3.56
CA LYS A 51 7.25 4.94 -4.67
C LYS A 51 8.22 4.44 -5.75
N LYS A 52 9.24 3.66 -5.40
CA LYS A 52 10.09 3.01 -6.40
C LYS A 52 9.34 1.95 -7.19
N ILE A 53 8.54 1.14 -6.51
CA ILE A 53 7.71 0.11 -7.15
C ILE A 53 6.70 0.77 -8.10
N GLU A 54 5.97 1.79 -7.61
CA GLU A 54 5.01 2.56 -8.39
C GLU A 54 5.64 3.15 -9.66
N GLN A 55 6.86 3.71 -9.55
CA GLN A 55 7.55 4.32 -10.68
C GLN A 55 7.92 3.29 -11.76
N ILE A 56 8.40 2.11 -11.38
CA ILE A 56 8.72 1.04 -12.35
C ILE A 56 7.46 0.59 -13.09
N VAL A 57 6.35 0.39 -12.36
CA VAL A 57 5.07 0.02 -12.99
C VAL A 57 4.62 1.09 -13.98
N ARG A 58 4.71 2.38 -13.60
CA ARG A 58 4.37 3.50 -14.47
C ARG A 58 5.23 3.54 -15.73
N GLU A 59 6.54 3.38 -15.60
CA GLU A 59 7.48 3.38 -16.72
C GLU A 59 7.17 2.28 -17.73
N GLU A 60 6.87 1.08 -17.26
CA GLU A 60 6.53 -0.04 -18.14
C GLU A 60 5.16 0.10 -18.80
N GLN A 61 4.16 0.62 -18.07
CA GLN A 61 2.85 0.93 -18.65
C GLN A 61 2.95 2.01 -19.74
N ASN A 62 3.76 3.06 -19.51
CA ASN A 62 4.00 4.10 -20.51
C ASN A 62 4.74 3.53 -21.72
N ARG A 63 5.72 2.63 -21.52
CA ARG A 63 6.43 1.94 -22.60
C ARG A 63 5.47 1.12 -23.47
N ALA A 64 4.46 0.51 -22.86
CA ALA A 64 3.41 -0.23 -23.56
C ALA A 64 2.34 0.67 -24.23
N GLY A 65 2.42 1.99 -24.07
CA GLY A 65 1.50 2.96 -24.68
C GLY A 65 0.22 3.23 -23.88
N ALA A 66 0.13 2.78 -22.63
CA ALA A 66 -0.98 3.15 -21.75
C ALA A 66 -0.92 4.63 -21.34
N ILE A 67 -2.07 5.23 -21.05
CA ILE A 67 -2.19 6.62 -20.58
C ILE A 67 -2.77 6.59 -19.16
N GLU A 68 -2.01 7.10 -18.19
CA GLU A 68 -2.39 7.11 -16.77
C GLU A 68 -3.51 8.13 -16.48
N VAL A 69 -4.48 7.72 -15.67
CA VAL A 69 -5.55 8.58 -15.13
C VAL A 69 -5.78 8.25 -13.66
N LEU A 70 -6.30 9.21 -12.87
CA LEU A 70 -6.67 9.00 -11.47
C LEU A 70 -8.18 9.18 -11.30
N MET A 71 -8.87 8.11 -10.92
CA MET A 71 -10.31 8.10 -10.66
C MET A 71 -10.61 8.26 -9.16
N PRO A 72 -11.81 8.73 -8.78
CA PRO A 72 -12.20 8.84 -7.37
C PRO A 72 -12.30 7.46 -6.69
N THR A 73 -11.96 7.43 -5.40
CA THR A 73 -12.04 6.21 -4.57
C THR A 73 -13.48 5.83 -4.20
N ILE A 74 -14.36 6.82 -4.09
CA ILE A 74 -15.80 6.63 -3.84
C ILE A 74 -16.55 6.76 -5.16
N GLN A 75 -17.41 5.79 -5.47
CA GLN A 75 -18.17 5.73 -6.73
C GLN A 75 -19.67 5.61 -6.46
N PRO A 76 -20.54 6.24 -7.29
CA PRO A 76 -21.98 6.06 -7.18
C PRO A 76 -22.40 4.60 -7.46
N ALA A 77 -23.28 4.06 -6.60
CA ALA A 77 -23.79 2.69 -6.74
C ALA A 77 -24.47 2.44 -8.09
N ASP A 78 -25.12 3.46 -8.68
CA ASP A 78 -25.82 3.33 -9.97
C ASP A 78 -24.90 2.92 -11.11
N LEU A 79 -23.61 3.32 -11.08
CA LEU A 79 -22.63 2.89 -12.08
C LEU A 79 -22.44 1.36 -12.06
N TRP A 80 -22.42 0.78 -10.86
CA TRP A 80 -22.23 -0.65 -10.65
C TRP A 80 -23.50 -1.44 -11.01
N ARG A 81 -24.68 -0.91 -10.65
CA ARG A 81 -25.98 -1.49 -11.02
C ARG A 81 -26.15 -1.55 -12.53
N LYS A 82 -25.77 -0.51 -13.27
CA LYS A 82 -25.79 -0.50 -14.74
C LYS A 82 -24.99 -1.63 -15.36
N SER A 83 -23.87 -2.01 -14.73
CA SER A 83 -23.04 -3.13 -15.19
C SER A 83 -23.48 -4.51 -14.68
N GLY A 84 -24.50 -4.57 -13.80
CA GLY A 84 -24.93 -5.81 -13.13
C GLY A 84 -23.97 -6.32 -12.05
N ARG A 85 -22.94 -5.54 -11.67
CA ARG A 85 -21.90 -5.97 -10.72
C ARG A 85 -22.13 -5.57 -9.28
N TYR A 86 -23.14 -4.72 -9.01
CA TYR A 86 -23.40 -4.23 -7.66
C TYR A 86 -23.66 -5.37 -6.67
N ASP A 87 -24.52 -6.32 -7.04
CA ASP A 87 -24.84 -7.49 -6.20
C ASP A 87 -23.93 -8.70 -6.50
N ALA A 88 -23.03 -8.59 -7.47
CA ALA A 88 -22.09 -9.67 -7.82
C ALA A 88 -20.83 -9.68 -6.92
N TYR A 89 -20.47 -8.53 -6.37
CA TYR A 89 -19.38 -8.39 -5.40
C TYR A 89 -19.94 -8.35 -3.98
N GLY A 90 -19.74 -9.44 -3.24
CA GLY A 90 -20.31 -9.63 -1.90
C GLY A 90 -21.39 -10.71 -1.89
N LYS A 91 -21.78 -11.13 -0.69
CA LYS A 91 -22.97 -11.96 -0.44
C LYS A 91 -23.84 -11.21 0.56
#